data_AF-A0A8E0RRF0-F1
#
_entry.id   AF-A0A8E0RRF0-F1
#
_cell.length_a   1.000
_cell.length_b   1.000
_cell.length_c   1.000
_cell.angle_alpha   90.00
_cell.angle_beta   90.00
_cell.angle_gamma   90.00
#
_symmetry.space_group_name_H-M   'P 1'
#
loop_
_entity.id
_entity.type
_entity.pdbx_description
1 polymer ?
#
loop_
_entity_poly.entity_id
_entity_poly.type
_entity_poly.pdbx_seq_one_letter_code
_entity_poly.pdbx_strand_id
1 'polypeptide(L)'
;MSVVSAEGLVKLDADSTRDIRKDFHIVWKHVLYLLLHIGKAHFNIVCYDASGREIGSISDPIEVSELESLQPYFSGTCRLKRLITWLFRLCLTIIGILVVVGLLIGVVLLLRWIRISRIKATEKRLARVRDLVADIVRMLQQQIRENEANPEQPLYIPVCVLRERLRQQNMDVAELWSDVVRYVYDVETCISVQEWRGIGETWQWQGGTGWQGSALSDQSQRTPFMTPPTECLKIRNMFSTDGMDQRGKQRIKRELLKRLTSCGSILHIGLDSVGNKVGA
;
A
#
# COMPACT_ATOMS: atom_id res chain seq x y z
N MET A 1 65.12 0.49 24.08
CA MET A 1 65.06 -0.17 22.76
C MET A 1 65.00 -1.67 23.02
N SER A 2 64.06 -2.38 22.40
CA SER A 2 64.03 -3.84 22.41
C SER A 2 64.21 -4.27 20.96
N VAL A 3 65.44 -4.60 20.59
CA VAL A 3 65.76 -5.17 19.28
C VAL A 3 65.62 -6.68 19.43
N VAL A 4 64.69 -7.27 18.69
CA VAL A 4 64.55 -8.73 18.65
C VAL A 4 65.17 -9.20 17.34
N SER A 5 66.33 -9.86 17.44
CA SER A 5 66.97 -10.50 16.29
C SER A 5 66.14 -11.71 15.87
N ALA A 6 65.64 -11.69 14.63
CA ALA A 6 64.87 -12.80 14.08
C ALA A 6 65.74 -14.05 13.87
N GLU A 7 67.06 -13.88 13.65
CA GLU A 7 68.02 -14.98 13.57
C GLU A 7 68.19 -15.73 14.91
N GLY A 8 68.06 -15.02 16.04
CA GLY A 8 68.18 -15.61 17.37
C GLY A 8 67.03 -16.56 17.74
N LEU A 9 65.83 -16.30 17.24
CA LEU A 9 64.63 -17.13 17.46
C LEU A 9 64.68 -18.46 16.69
N VAL A 10 65.32 -18.49 15.52
CA VAL A 10 65.54 -19.72 14.75
C VAL A 10 66.63 -20.59 15.38
N LYS A 11 67.60 -19.99 16.08
CA LYS A 11 68.72 -20.69 16.71
C LYS A 11 68.37 -21.36 18.04
N LEU A 12 67.40 -20.82 18.78
CA LEU A 12 66.94 -21.36 20.07
C LEU A 12 66.14 -22.67 19.95
N ASP A 13 65.66 -23.01 18.75
CA ASP A 13 64.90 -24.24 18.47
C ASP A 13 65.71 -25.25 17.61
N ALA A 14 67.03 -25.10 17.56
CA ALA A 14 67.91 -25.98 16.78
C ALA A 14 68.00 -27.42 17.32
N ASP A 15 67.40 -27.71 18.48
CA ASP A 15 67.54 -28.99 19.20
C ASP A 15 66.30 -29.91 19.13
N SER A 16 65.24 -29.54 18.40
CA SER A 16 64.04 -30.41 18.30
C SER A 16 63.58 -30.69 16.87
N THR A 17 63.63 -31.98 16.52
CA THR A 17 62.93 -32.73 15.45
C THR A 17 62.76 -32.14 14.03
N ARG A 18 63.25 -32.88 13.02
CA ARG A 18 63.39 -32.47 11.61
C ARG A 18 62.08 -32.27 10.81
N ASP A 19 60.94 -32.80 11.24
CA ASP A 19 59.67 -32.66 10.52
C ASP A 19 58.92 -31.35 10.85
N ILE A 20 59.00 -30.88 12.11
CA ILE A 20 58.41 -29.60 12.56
C ILE A 20 59.05 -28.40 11.84
N ARG A 21 60.29 -28.57 11.36
CA ARG A 21 61.10 -27.56 10.68
C ARG A 21 60.46 -27.00 9.41
N LYS A 22 59.78 -27.82 8.61
CA LYS A 22 59.19 -27.37 7.33
C LYS A 22 57.93 -26.55 7.57
N ASP A 23 57.08 -27.00 8.49
CA ASP A 23 55.82 -26.33 8.81
C ASP A 23 56.08 -25.00 9.54
N PHE A 24 57.09 -24.94 10.41
CA PHE A 24 57.48 -23.72 11.09
C PHE A 24 57.92 -22.63 10.10
N HIS A 25 58.75 -22.96 9.11
CA HIS A 25 59.18 -21.99 8.10
C HIS A 25 58.01 -21.42 7.27
N ILE A 26 57.02 -22.27 6.97
CA ILE A 26 55.82 -21.85 6.22
C ILE A 26 54.96 -20.92 7.08
N VAL A 27 54.68 -21.30 8.34
CA VAL A 27 53.88 -20.48 9.25
C VAL A 27 54.57 -19.15 9.55
N TRP A 28 55.89 -19.18 9.79
CA TRP A 28 56.70 -17.99 10.05
C TRP A 28 56.65 -17.00 8.88
N LYS A 29 56.68 -17.49 7.64
CA LYS A 29 56.53 -16.66 6.43
C LYS A 29 55.19 -15.91 6.40
N HIS A 30 54.09 -16.56 6.79
CA HIS A 30 52.76 -15.93 6.84
C HIS A 30 52.65 -14.91 7.98
N VAL A 31 53.23 -15.22 9.15
CA VAL A 31 53.28 -14.29 10.29
C VAL A 31 54.08 -13.05 9.94
N LEU A 32 55.22 -13.21 9.25
CA LEU A 32 56.06 -12.09 8.83
C LEU A 32 55.37 -11.21 7.78
N TYR A 33 54.65 -11.82 6.83
CA TYR A 33 53.82 -11.10 5.86
C TYR A 33 52.72 -10.27 6.56
N LEU A 34 52.04 -10.87 7.54
CA LEU A 34 51.03 -10.20 8.35
C LEU A 34 51.64 -9.03 9.15
N LEU A 35 52.83 -9.23 9.73
CA LEU A 35 53.56 -8.19 10.47
C LEU A 35 54.02 -7.05 9.56
N LEU A 36 54.46 -7.34 8.32
CA LEU A 36 54.88 -6.31 7.37
C LEU A 36 53.69 -5.41 6.97
N HIS A 37 52.52 -6.01 6.73
CA HIS A 37 51.35 -5.27 6.21
C HIS A 37 50.49 -4.61 7.31
N ILE A 38 50.31 -5.29 8.45
CA ILE A 38 49.44 -4.83 9.55
C ILE A 38 50.26 -4.20 10.69
N GLY A 39 51.49 -4.69 10.92
CA GLY A 39 52.37 -4.24 12.00
C GLY A 39 52.80 -2.77 11.87
N LYS A 40 53.11 -2.30 10.65
CA LYS A 40 53.46 -0.90 10.42
C LYS A 40 52.28 0.05 10.67
N ALA A 41 51.10 -0.30 10.17
CA ALA A 41 49.91 0.56 10.26
C ALA A 41 49.29 0.62 11.67
N HIS A 42 49.33 -0.49 12.42
CA HIS A 42 48.63 -0.58 13.71
C HIS A 42 49.55 -0.64 14.92
N PHE A 43 50.80 -1.09 14.75
CA PHE A 43 51.72 -1.35 15.87
C PHE A 43 53.02 -0.54 15.80
N ASN A 44 53.23 0.32 14.78
CA ASN A 44 54.46 1.10 14.58
C ASN A 44 55.73 0.22 14.69
N ILE A 45 55.68 -0.96 14.09
CA ILE A 45 56.83 -1.88 13.99
C ILE A 45 57.49 -1.63 12.64
N VAL A 46 58.81 -1.47 12.62
CA VAL A 46 59.64 -1.31 11.42
C VAL A 46 60.54 -2.53 11.28
N CYS A 47 60.63 -3.06 10.06
CA CYS A 47 61.47 -4.20 9.72
C CYS A 47 62.74 -3.69 9.04
N TYR A 48 63.90 -4.22 9.42
CA TYR A 48 65.19 -3.91 8.80
C TYR A 48 65.83 -5.16 8.19
N ASP A 49 66.56 -4.94 7.10
CA ASP A 49 67.45 -5.93 6.48
C ASP A 49 68.76 -6.07 7.29
N ALA A 50 69.55 -7.13 7.06
CA ALA A 50 70.89 -7.33 7.61
C ALA A 50 71.86 -6.18 7.30
N SER A 51 71.52 -5.34 6.30
CA SER A 51 72.23 -4.10 5.98
C SER A 51 71.71 -2.84 6.69
N GLY A 52 70.76 -2.98 7.63
CA GLY A 52 70.18 -1.87 8.40
C GLY A 52 69.24 -0.95 7.62
N ARG A 53 68.71 -1.40 6.48
CA ARG A 53 67.79 -0.62 5.63
C ARG A 53 66.34 -0.97 5.91
N GLU A 54 65.47 0.04 5.98
CA GLU A 54 64.03 -0.17 6.20
C GLU A 54 63.41 -0.95 5.04
N ILE A 55 62.82 -2.10 5.35
CA ILE A 55 62.14 -2.95 4.38
C ILE A 55 60.68 -2.47 4.24
N GLY A 56 60.31 -2.07 3.02
CA GLY A 56 58.95 -1.66 2.67
C GLY A 56 58.01 -2.84 2.34
N SER A 57 56.71 -2.56 2.21
CA SER A 57 55.62 -3.51 1.97
C SER A 57 55.72 -4.34 0.67
N ILE A 58 56.75 -4.13 -0.16
CA ILE A 58 56.92 -4.70 -1.50
C ILE A 58 58.05 -5.75 -1.56
N SER A 59 58.88 -5.84 -0.51
CA SER A 59 60.05 -6.72 -0.49
C SER A 59 59.74 -8.13 0.03
N ASP A 60 60.52 -9.11 -0.41
CA ASP A 60 60.34 -10.52 -0.04
C ASP A 60 60.59 -10.76 1.46
N PRO A 61 59.76 -11.58 2.13
CA PRO A 61 59.80 -11.80 3.58
C PRO A 61 61.03 -12.58 4.08
N ILE A 62 62.00 -12.90 3.22
CA ILE A 62 63.15 -13.75 3.58
C ILE A 62 64.34 -12.91 4.11
N GLU A 63 64.36 -11.60 3.85
CA GLU A 63 65.49 -10.70 4.18
C GLU A 63 65.35 -9.96 5.52
N VAL A 64 64.33 -10.27 6.33
CA VAL A 64 64.11 -9.55 7.60
C VAL A 64 64.96 -10.16 8.71
N SER A 65 66.02 -9.46 9.11
CA SER A 65 66.95 -9.89 10.17
C SER A 65 66.65 -9.23 11.52
N GLU A 66 66.13 -7.99 11.53
CA GLU A 66 65.88 -7.21 12.74
C GLU A 66 64.50 -6.54 12.72
N LEU A 67 63.76 -6.67 13.83
CA LEU A 67 62.51 -5.95 14.04
C LEU A 67 62.69 -4.91 15.16
N GLU A 68 62.41 -3.65 14.85
CA GLU A 68 62.37 -2.58 15.85
C GLU A 68 60.94 -2.11 16.09
N SER A 69 60.57 -2.04 17.37
CA SER A 69 59.36 -1.34 17.81
C SER A 69 59.71 0.12 18.09
N LEU A 70 59.14 1.05 17.31
CA LEU A 70 59.39 2.49 17.43
C LEU A 70 58.83 3.13 18.73
N GLN A 71 58.15 2.35 19.59
CA GLN A 71 57.69 2.82 20.91
C GLN A 71 58.03 1.79 22.00
N PRO A 72 59.12 1.97 22.75
CA PRO A 72 59.62 0.98 23.70
C PRO A 72 58.92 0.96 25.08
N TYR A 73 57.90 1.79 25.34
CA TYR A 73 57.30 1.93 26.68
C TYR A 73 55.78 1.69 26.78
N PHE A 74 55.23 0.74 26.01
CA PHE A 74 53.88 0.24 26.30
C PHE A 74 53.84 -1.28 26.20
N SER A 75 53.44 -1.94 27.29
CA SER A 75 53.32 -3.40 27.36
C SER A 75 52.39 -3.93 26.26
N GLY A 76 52.71 -5.09 25.67
CA GLY A 76 51.91 -5.70 24.60
C GLY A 76 50.44 -5.92 24.99
N THR A 77 50.18 -6.12 26.29
CA THR A 77 48.83 -6.22 26.86
C THR A 77 48.03 -4.92 26.72
N CYS A 78 48.67 -3.75 26.73
CA CYS A 78 48.00 -2.46 26.53
C CYS A 78 47.57 -2.26 25.06
N ARG A 79 48.38 -2.72 24.10
CA ARG A 79 48.05 -2.66 22.66
C ARG A 79 46.94 -3.64 22.31
N LEU A 80 46.98 -4.86 22.86
CA LEU A 80 45.92 -5.86 22.69
C LEU A 80 44.60 -5.39 23.29
N LYS A 81 44.62 -4.80 24.50
CA LYS A 81 43.42 -4.19 25.10
C LYS A 81 42.85 -3.08 24.21
N ARG A 82 43.70 -2.21 23.65
CA ARG A 82 43.25 -1.14 22.74
C ARG A 82 42.60 -1.68 21.47
N LEU A 83 43.15 -2.73 20.86
CA LEU A 83 42.58 -3.39 19.69
C LEU A 83 41.23 -4.05 20.04
N ILE A 84 41.16 -4.79 21.14
CA ILE A 84 39.93 -5.44 21.60
C ILE A 84 38.85 -4.39 21.91
N THR A 85 39.18 -3.30 22.61
CA THR A 85 38.22 -2.23 22.89
C THR A 85 37.78 -1.50 21.61
N TRP A 86 38.66 -1.37 20.61
CA TRP A 86 38.28 -0.79 19.31
C TRP A 86 37.33 -1.71 18.54
N LEU A 87 37.65 -3.01 18.44
CA LEU A 87 36.79 -4.01 17.80
C LEU A 87 35.42 -4.10 18.49
N PHE A 88 35.40 -4.14 19.81
CA PHE A 88 34.15 -4.17 20.57
C PHE A 88 33.29 -2.92 20.32
N ARG A 89 33.90 -1.73 20.29
CA ARG A 89 33.18 -0.49 19.93
C ARG A 89 32.64 -0.53 18.50
N LEU A 90 33.43 -1.02 17.53
CA LEU A 90 32.97 -1.17 16.14
C LEU A 90 31.78 -2.13 16.05
N CYS A 91 31.86 -3.31 16.67
CA CYS A 91 30.76 -4.27 16.69
C CYS A 91 29.50 -3.69 17.34
N LEU A 92 29.63 -3.00 18.47
CA LEU A 92 28.49 -2.34 19.12
C LEU A 92 27.85 -1.27 18.23
N THR A 93 28.64 -0.47 17.51
CA THR A 93 28.09 0.54 16.59
C THR A 93 27.32 -0.10 15.43
N ILE A 94 27.84 -1.20 14.85
CA ILE A 94 27.17 -1.91 13.76
C ILE A 94 25.86 -2.53 14.26
N ILE A 95 25.88 -3.18 15.42
CA ILE A 95 24.67 -3.74 16.05
C ILE A 95 23.66 -2.63 16.34
N GLY A 96 24.10 -1.49 16.85
CA GLY A 96 23.25 -0.32 17.09
C GLY A 96 22.56 0.16 15.81
N ILE A 97 23.30 0.27 14.70
CA ILE A 97 22.73 0.64 13.39
C ILE A 97 21.71 -0.40 12.92
N LEU A 98 22.02 -1.70 13.03
CA LEU A 98 21.09 -2.78 12.64
C LEU A 98 19.80 -2.74 13.45
N VAL A 99 19.89 -2.48 14.77
CA VAL A 99 18.71 -2.33 15.63
C VAL A 99 17.87 -1.12 15.20
N VAL A 100 18.49 0.03 14.94
CA VAL A 100 17.79 1.23 14.48
C VAL A 100 17.11 1.00 13.13
N VAL A 101 17.80 0.37 12.17
CA VAL A 101 17.23 0.02 10.86
C VAL A 101 16.09 -0.98 11.00
N GLY A 102 16.24 -2.00 11.84
CA GLY A 102 15.19 -2.96 12.15
C GLY A 102 13.94 -2.32 12.74
N LEU A 103 14.12 -1.37 13.67
CA LEU A 103 13.01 -0.60 14.26
C LEU A 103 12.30 0.26 13.21
N LEU A 104 13.05 0.96 12.35
CA LEU A 104 12.47 1.77 11.26
C LEU A 104 11.65 0.90 10.29
N ILE A 105 12.18 -0.25 9.87
CA ILE A 105 11.46 -1.19 9.01
C ILE A 105 10.22 -1.73 9.72
N GLY A 106 10.33 -2.12 10.99
CA GLY A 106 9.22 -2.59 11.81
C GLY A 106 8.08 -1.57 11.89
N VAL A 107 8.39 -0.29 12.13
CA VAL A 107 7.40 0.79 12.16
C VAL A 107 6.72 0.96 10.80
N VAL A 108 7.47 0.95 9.69
CA VAL A 108 6.90 1.08 8.34
C VAL A 108 5.97 -0.09 8.01
N LEU A 109 6.37 -1.32 8.33
CA LEU A 109 5.54 -2.51 8.12
C LEU A 109 4.28 -2.48 8.98
N LEU A 110 4.38 -2.06 10.24
CA LEU A 110 3.24 -1.91 11.14
C LEU A 110 2.24 -0.88 10.59
N LEU A 111 2.71 0.29 10.16
CA LEU A 111 1.84 1.32 9.58
C LEU A 111 1.16 0.84 8.29
N ARG A 112 1.89 0.12 7.42
CA ARG A 112 1.31 -0.49 6.21
C ARG A 112 0.25 -1.53 6.56
N TRP A 113 0.53 -2.40 7.52
CA TRP A 113 -0.41 -3.43 7.97
C TRP A 113 -1.69 -2.80 8.55
N ILE A 114 -1.56 -1.78 9.40
CA ILE A 114 -2.71 -1.03 9.94
C ILE A 114 -3.53 -0.43 8.81
N ARG A 115 -2.90 0.26 7.84
CA ARG A 115 -3.65 0.86 6.72
C ARG A 115 -4.40 -0.16 5.88
N ILE A 116 -3.73 -1.25 5.49
CA ILE A 116 -4.35 -2.31 4.71
C ILE A 116 -5.51 -2.96 5.48
N SER A 117 -5.32 -3.19 6.78
CA SER A 117 -6.35 -3.74 7.65
C SER A 117 -7.57 -2.83 7.73
N ARG A 118 -7.36 -1.51 7.86
CA ARG A 118 -8.43 -0.51 7.86
C ARG A 118 -9.21 -0.50 6.54
N ILE A 119 -8.52 -0.53 5.40
CA ILE A 119 -9.15 -0.56 4.08
C ILE A 119 -9.98 -1.84 3.92
N LYS A 120 -9.42 -3.01 4.27
CA LYS A 120 -10.15 -4.29 4.24
C LYS A 120 -11.40 -4.27 5.14
N ALA A 121 -11.33 -3.61 6.29
CA ALA A 121 -12.49 -3.46 7.17
C ALA A 121 -13.58 -2.57 6.53
N THR A 122 -13.20 -1.47 5.88
CA THR A 122 -14.15 -0.61 5.16
C THR A 122 -14.77 -1.31 3.95
N GLU A 123 -13.99 -2.10 3.21
CA GLU A 123 -14.48 -2.88 2.06
C GLU A 123 -15.49 -3.94 2.51
N LYS A 124 -15.21 -4.66 3.60
CA LYS A 124 -16.15 -5.63 4.18
C LYS A 124 -17.45 -4.96 4.63
N ARG A 125 -17.36 -3.80 5.29
CA ARG A 125 -18.54 -3.02 5.70
C ARG A 125 -19.36 -2.58 4.50
N LEU A 126 -18.72 -2.08 3.44
CA LEU A 126 -19.40 -1.69 2.21
C LEU A 126 -20.03 -2.87 1.48
N ALA A 127 -19.36 -4.02 1.42
CA ALA A 127 -19.92 -5.25 0.86
C ALA A 127 -21.17 -5.69 1.63
N ARG A 128 -21.12 -5.66 2.96
CA ARG A 128 -22.28 -5.98 3.81
C ARG A 128 -23.44 -5.01 3.58
N VAL A 129 -23.16 -3.71 3.46
CA VAL A 129 -24.18 -2.70 3.12
C VAL A 129 -24.81 -3.00 1.76
N ARG A 130 -24.03 -3.40 0.76
CA ARG A 130 -24.55 -3.79 -0.57
C ARG A 130 -25.47 -5.02 -0.48
N ASP A 131 -25.11 -6.02 0.32
CA ASP A 131 -25.96 -7.21 0.52
C ASP A 131 -27.31 -6.82 1.16
N LEU A 132 -27.28 -5.96 2.18
CA LEU A 132 -28.51 -5.45 2.82
C LEU A 132 -29.38 -4.65 1.83
N VAL A 133 -28.76 -3.83 0.97
CA VAL A 133 -29.48 -3.11 -0.09
C VAL A 133 -30.07 -4.08 -1.12
N ALA A 134 -29.36 -5.17 -1.46
CA ALA A 134 -29.89 -6.20 -2.34
C ALA A 134 -31.14 -6.88 -1.74
N ASP A 135 -31.15 -7.13 -0.43
CA ASP A 135 -32.33 -7.65 0.27
C ASP A 135 -33.51 -6.65 0.22
N ILE A 136 -33.25 -5.36 0.42
CA ILE A 136 -34.24 -4.27 0.25
C ILE A 136 -34.83 -4.31 -1.16
N VAL A 137 -33.97 -4.40 -2.18
CA VAL A 137 -34.39 -4.47 -3.57
C VAL A 137 -35.28 -5.69 -3.82
N ARG A 138 -34.94 -6.87 -3.29
CA ARG A 138 -35.77 -8.07 -3.42
C ARG A 138 -37.14 -7.88 -2.77
N MET A 139 -37.21 -7.27 -1.60
CA MET A 139 -38.48 -6.98 -0.93
C MET A 139 -39.35 -6.01 -1.73
N LEU A 140 -38.76 -4.94 -2.28
CA LEU A 140 -39.48 -3.99 -3.10
C LEU A 140 -39.95 -4.63 -4.42
N GLN A 141 -39.13 -5.45 -5.06
CA GLN A 141 -39.51 -6.21 -6.25
C GLN A 141 -40.61 -7.24 -5.97
N GLN A 142 -40.58 -7.88 -4.80
CA GLN A 142 -41.61 -8.81 -4.38
C GLN A 142 -42.95 -8.10 -4.19
N GLN A 143 -42.98 -6.90 -3.61
CA GLN A 143 -44.22 -6.12 -3.50
C GLN A 143 -44.82 -5.78 -4.87
N ILE A 144 -44.00 -5.52 -5.89
CA ILE A 144 -44.53 -5.30 -7.24
C ILE A 144 -45.17 -6.56 -7.80
N ARG A 145 -44.52 -7.72 -7.65
CA ARG A 145 -45.08 -9.01 -8.07
C ARG A 145 -46.38 -9.34 -7.33
N GLU A 146 -46.43 -9.08 -6.03
CA GLU A 146 -47.65 -9.28 -5.23
C GLU A 146 -48.76 -8.33 -5.65
N ASN A 147 -48.44 -7.07 -5.96
CA ASN A 147 -49.40 -6.10 -6.45
C ASN A 147 -49.90 -6.41 -7.88
N GLU A 148 -49.05 -6.98 -8.75
CA GLU A 148 -49.49 -7.51 -10.06
C GLU A 148 -50.53 -8.62 -9.90
N ALA A 149 -50.41 -9.44 -8.86
CA ALA A 149 -51.39 -10.48 -8.52
C ALA A 149 -52.63 -9.93 -7.79
N ASN A 150 -52.49 -8.85 -7.01
CA ASN A 150 -53.57 -8.22 -6.26
C ASN A 150 -53.45 -6.67 -6.28
N PRO A 151 -54.22 -5.96 -7.14
CA PRO A 151 -54.08 -4.52 -7.36
C PRO A 151 -54.44 -3.61 -6.17
N GLU A 152 -54.96 -4.16 -5.07
CA GLU A 152 -55.38 -3.40 -3.89
C GLU A 152 -54.19 -2.99 -3.00
N GLN A 153 -52.99 -3.52 -3.25
CA GLN A 153 -51.84 -3.35 -2.35
C GLN A 153 -51.00 -2.09 -2.71
N PRO A 154 -50.59 -1.27 -1.74
CA PRO A 154 -49.80 -0.08 -2.05
C PRO A 154 -48.40 -0.45 -2.56
N LEU A 155 -48.01 0.13 -3.70
CA LEU A 155 -46.68 -0.03 -4.30
C LEU A 155 -45.54 0.61 -3.50
N TYR A 156 -45.86 1.45 -2.50
CA TYR A 156 -44.91 2.20 -1.70
C TYR A 156 -44.73 1.55 -0.34
N ILE A 157 -43.49 1.34 0.09
CA ILE A 157 -43.19 0.79 1.43
C ILE A 157 -42.57 1.88 2.31
N PRO A 158 -43.14 2.14 3.50
CA PRO A 158 -42.52 3.03 4.47
C PRO A 158 -41.13 2.56 4.90
N VAL A 159 -40.19 3.50 5.02
CA VAL A 159 -38.80 3.22 5.39
C VAL A 159 -38.70 2.58 6.78
N CYS A 160 -39.59 2.93 7.70
CA CYS A 160 -39.68 2.32 9.02
C CYS A 160 -40.02 0.82 8.95
N VAL A 161 -40.94 0.43 8.05
CA VAL A 161 -41.33 -0.97 7.84
C VAL A 161 -40.21 -1.76 7.17
N LEU A 162 -39.55 -1.16 6.19
CA LEU A 162 -38.36 -1.75 5.56
C LEU A 162 -37.28 -2.03 6.60
N ARG A 163 -36.93 -1.02 7.42
CA ARG A 163 -35.94 -1.18 8.49
C ARG A 163 -36.30 -2.31 9.45
N GLU A 164 -37.58 -2.39 9.83
CA GLU A 164 -38.04 -3.42 10.76
C GLU A 164 -37.95 -4.83 10.15
N ARG A 165 -38.40 -4.99 8.90
CA ARG A 165 -38.30 -6.27 8.18
C ARG A 165 -36.84 -6.69 7.99
N LEU A 166 -35.96 -5.75 7.67
CA LEU A 166 -34.52 -6.03 7.60
C LEU A 166 -33.94 -6.42 8.95
N ARG A 167 -34.34 -5.75 10.04
CA ARG A 167 -33.87 -6.05 11.40
C ARG A 167 -34.25 -7.46 11.83
N GLN A 168 -35.43 -7.94 11.43
CA GLN A 168 -35.86 -9.31 11.71
C GLN A 168 -34.99 -10.37 11.00
N GLN A 169 -34.48 -10.05 9.82
CA GLN A 169 -33.63 -10.95 9.04
C GLN A 169 -32.14 -10.82 9.40
N ASN A 170 -31.71 -9.64 9.82
CA ASN A 170 -30.31 -9.27 10.00
C ASN A 170 -30.14 -8.40 11.26
N MET A 171 -29.43 -8.93 12.28
CA MET A 171 -29.22 -8.24 13.57
C MET A 171 -28.32 -7.00 13.46
N ASP A 172 -27.45 -6.94 12.45
CA ASP A 172 -26.46 -5.89 12.21
C ASP A 172 -27.02 -4.63 11.53
N VAL A 173 -28.30 -4.67 11.14
CA VAL A 173 -28.99 -3.54 10.47
C VAL A 173 -29.04 -2.30 11.36
N ALA A 174 -29.14 -2.45 12.68
CA ALA A 174 -29.22 -1.31 13.58
C ALA A 174 -27.97 -0.41 13.49
N GLU A 175 -26.78 -1.00 13.34
CA GLU A 175 -25.51 -0.28 13.21
C GLU A 175 -25.29 0.24 11.78
N LEU A 176 -25.65 -0.56 10.77
CA LEU A 176 -25.35 -0.26 9.36
C LEU A 176 -26.44 0.59 8.67
N TRP A 177 -27.57 0.85 9.32
CA TRP A 177 -28.71 1.54 8.73
C TRP A 177 -28.37 2.90 8.11
N SER A 178 -27.56 3.71 8.79
CA SER A 178 -27.15 5.02 8.27
C SER A 178 -26.35 4.89 6.97
N ASP A 179 -25.50 3.87 6.87
CA ASP A 179 -24.68 3.62 5.68
C ASP A 179 -25.53 3.08 4.53
N VAL A 180 -26.53 2.24 4.84
CA VAL A 180 -27.52 1.74 3.88
C VAL A 180 -28.33 2.88 3.30
N VAL A 181 -28.90 3.75 4.14
CA VAL A 181 -29.67 4.91 3.70
C VAL A 181 -28.81 5.83 2.82
N ARG A 182 -27.58 6.10 3.24
CA ARG A 182 -26.62 6.89 2.45
C ARG A 182 -26.31 6.23 1.11
N TYR A 183 -26.06 4.93 1.09
CA TYR A 183 -25.79 4.19 -0.14
C TYR A 183 -26.98 4.25 -1.11
N VAL A 184 -28.20 4.16 -0.59
CA VAL A 184 -29.42 4.29 -1.41
C VAL A 184 -29.54 5.68 -2.03
N TYR A 185 -29.24 6.74 -1.26
CA TYR A 185 -29.29 8.12 -1.77
C TYR A 185 -28.16 8.45 -2.77
N ASP A 186 -26.95 7.98 -2.52
CA ASP A 186 -25.75 8.37 -3.28
C ASP A 186 -25.55 7.48 -4.51
N VAL A 187 -25.81 6.17 -4.38
CA VAL A 187 -25.38 5.14 -5.34
C VAL A 187 -26.56 4.43 -6.01
N GLU A 188 -27.57 4.00 -5.24
CA GLU A 188 -28.64 3.16 -5.78
C GLU A 188 -29.61 3.97 -6.64
N THR A 189 -29.66 3.64 -7.93
CA THR A 189 -30.50 4.36 -8.89
C THR A 189 -31.79 3.62 -9.21
N CYS A 190 -32.09 2.47 -8.62
CA CYS A 190 -33.33 1.74 -8.94
C CYS A 190 -34.44 1.93 -7.89
N ILE A 191 -34.15 2.68 -6.82
CA ILE A 191 -35.10 2.95 -5.75
C ILE A 191 -35.58 4.40 -5.88
N SER A 192 -36.89 4.59 -5.95
CA SER A 192 -37.53 5.90 -5.85
C SER A 192 -37.77 6.21 -4.38
N VAL A 193 -37.36 7.40 -3.95
CA VAL A 193 -37.58 7.89 -2.59
C VAL A 193 -38.62 9.01 -2.65
N GLN A 194 -39.74 8.82 -1.96
CA GLN A 194 -40.85 9.77 -1.94
C GLN A 194 -41.40 9.89 -0.52
N GLU A 195 -41.94 11.05 -0.17
CA GLU A 195 -42.67 11.24 1.09
C GLU A 195 -44.16 11.02 0.85
N TRP A 196 -44.79 10.12 1.62
CA TRP A 196 -46.20 9.77 1.40
C TRP A 196 -47.08 10.15 2.59
N ARG A 197 -48.06 11.04 2.33
CA ARG A 197 -49.24 11.34 3.18
C ARG A 197 -48.98 11.35 4.71
N GLY A 198 -47.90 11.99 5.16
CA GLY A 198 -47.58 12.12 6.60
C GLY A 198 -47.09 10.84 7.30
N ILE A 199 -46.89 9.75 6.56
CA ILE A 199 -46.30 8.48 7.06
C ILE A 199 -44.76 8.57 7.04
N GLY A 200 -44.21 9.60 6.39
CA GLY A 200 -42.78 9.87 6.25
C GLY A 200 -42.22 9.34 4.93
N GLU A 201 -40.91 9.11 4.91
CA GLU A 201 -40.21 8.60 3.73
C GLU A 201 -40.70 7.18 3.37
N THR A 202 -40.97 6.99 2.09
CA THR A 202 -41.38 5.73 1.47
C THR A 202 -40.47 5.42 0.29
N TRP A 203 -40.13 4.15 0.16
CA TRP A 203 -39.29 3.66 -0.94
C TRP A 203 -40.12 2.77 -1.86
N GLN A 204 -39.89 2.92 -3.15
CA GLN A 204 -40.54 2.14 -4.19
C GLN A 204 -39.49 1.62 -5.16
N TRP A 205 -39.60 0.35 -5.57
CA TRP A 205 -38.80 -0.14 -6.70
C TRP A 205 -39.31 0.49 -7.99
N GLN A 206 -38.43 1.23 -8.65
CA GLN A 206 -38.68 1.80 -9.95
C GLN A 206 -37.84 0.98 -10.93
N GLY A 207 -38.35 -0.20 -11.28
CA GLY A 207 -37.64 -1.15 -12.12
C GLY A 207 -37.07 -0.47 -13.36
N GLY A 208 -35.73 -0.47 -13.45
CA GLY A 208 -35.01 0.00 -14.62
C GLY A 208 -35.22 1.48 -14.96
N THR A 209 -34.56 2.38 -14.24
CA THR A 209 -33.98 3.57 -14.91
C THR A 209 -32.70 3.23 -15.67
N GLY A 210 -32.40 1.93 -15.84
CA GLY A 210 -31.38 1.44 -16.76
C GLY A 210 -31.94 1.40 -18.17
N TRP A 211 -31.10 1.76 -19.14
CA TRP A 211 -31.41 1.69 -20.55
C TRP A 211 -31.79 0.25 -20.95
N GLN A 212 -33.04 0.03 -21.37
CA GLN A 212 -33.57 -1.28 -21.75
C GLN A 212 -33.27 -1.67 -23.20
N GLY A 213 -32.27 -1.02 -23.81
CA GLY A 213 -32.01 -1.10 -25.25
C GLY A 213 -32.83 -0.09 -26.06
N SER A 214 -32.77 -0.20 -27.39
CA SER A 214 -33.62 0.56 -28.30
C SER A 214 -34.85 -0.28 -28.66
N ALA A 215 -36.02 0.34 -28.67
CA ALA A 215 -37.27 -0.31 -29.07
C ALA A 215 -37.29 -0.76 -30.55
N LEU A 216 -36.37 -0.23 -31.36
CA LEU A 216 -36.24 -0.56 -32.78
C LEU A 216 -34.86 -1.16 -33.03
N SER A 217 -34.84 -2.38 -33.57
CA SER A 217 -33.63 -3.10 -34.00
C SER A 217 -33.22 -2.77 -35.43
N ASP A 218 -34.13 -2.17 -36.20
CA ASP A 218 -34.05 -2.13 -37.65
C ASP A 218 -33.54 -0.78 -38.16
N GLN A 219 -32.58 -0.83 -39.09
CA GLN A 219 -31.99 0.35 -39.74
C GLN A 219 -32.97 1.04 -40.71
N SER A 220 -34.19 0.52 -40.86
CA SER A 220 -35.23 1.03 -41.74
C SER A 220 -35.84 2.37 -41.27
N GLN A 221 -35.70 2.72 -39.99
CA GLN A 221 -36.08 4.03 -39.44
C GLN A 221 -34.84 4.85 -39.03
N ARG A 222 -33.80 4.88 -39.88
CA ARG A 222 -32.75 5.89 -39.74
C ARG A 222 -33.41 7.28 -39.77
N THR A 223 -33.00 8.12 -38.82
CA THR A 223 -33.29 9.55 -38.93
C THR A 223 -32.86 10.03 -40.31
N PRO A 224 -33.64 10.91 -40.97
CA PRO A 224 -33.40 11.31 -42.38
C PRO A 224 -32.05 11.99 -42.61
N PHE A 225 -31.29 12.28 -41.56
CA PHE A 225 -30.00 12.95 -41.60
C PHE A 225 -28.89 12.03 -41.08
N MET A 226 -27.85 11.84 -41.90
CA MET A 226 -26.59 11.17 -41.51
C MET A 226 -25.71 12.07 -40.63
N THR A 227 -25.90 13.39 -40.73
CA THR A 227 -25.23 14.41 -39.92
C THR A 227 -26.29 15.25 -39.20
N PRO A 228 -26.20 15.44 -37.87
CA PRO A 228 -27.16 16.24 -37.14
C PRO A 228 -27.14 17.68 -37.65
N PRO A 229 -28.31 18.29 -37.95
CA PRO A 229 -28.37 19.65 -38.49
C PRO A 229 -27.98 20.73 -37.47
N THR A 230 -27.95 20.39 -36.18
CA THR A 230 -27.64 21.30 -35.08
C THR A 230 -26.84 20.61 -33.98
N GLU A 231 -26.05 21.40 -33.25
CA GLU A 231 -25.25 20.92 -32.10
C GLU A 231 -26.09 20.69 -30.83
N CYS A 232 -27.34 21.16 -30.80
CA CYS A 232 -28.28 20.97 -29.70
C CYS A 232 -29.32 19.91 -30.02
N LEU A 233 -29.64 19.04 -29.05
CA LEU A 233 -30.63 17.97 -29.17
C LEU A 233 -31.73 18.12 -28.11
N LYS A 234 -32.99 17.88 -28.49
CA LYS A 234 -34.11 17.75 -27.55
C LYS A 234 -34.52 16.29 -27.41
N ILE A 235 -34.32 15.72 -26.21
CA ILE A 235 -34.77 14.38 -25.86
C ILE A 235 -36.10 14.49 -25.10
N ARG A 236 -37.12 13.75 -25.53
CA ARG A 236 -38.46 13.75 -24.93
C ARG A 236 -38.74 12.41 -24.25
N ASN A 237 -39.78 12.36 -23.43
CA ASN A 237 -40.23 11.15 -22.74
C ASN A 237 -39.17 10.50 -21.83
N MET A 238 -38.28 11.31 -21.25
CA MET A 238 -37.28 10.86 -20.28
C MET A 238 -37.81 10.80 -18.85
N PHE A 239 -38.86 11.57 -18.54
CA PHE A 239 -39.45 11.69 -17.22
C PHE A 239 -40.86 12.31 -17.31
N SER A 240 -41.65 12.11 -16.26
CA SER A 240 -42.92 12.82 -16.03
C SER A 240 -42.66 14.10 -15.22
N THR A 241 -43.36 15.20 -15.53
CA THR A 241 -43.16 16.50 -14.86
C THR A 241 -43.72 16.56 -13.44
N ASP A 242 -44.61 15.63 -13.09
CA ASP A 242 -45.30 15.62 -11.80
C ASP A 242 -44.37 15.08 -10.71
N GLY A 243 -44.09 15.90 -9.70
CA GLY A 243 -43.37 15.48 -8.49
C GLY A 243 -41.85 15.35 -8.63
N MET A 244 -41.24 15.90 -9.70
CA MET A 244 -39.78 15.84 -9.85
C MET A 244 -39.03 16.81 -8.92
N ASP A 245 -38.38 16.25 -7.92
CA ASP A 245 -37.48 16.95 -7.01
C ASP A 245 -36.10 17.24 -7.65
N GLN A 246 -35.28 18.05 -6.96
CA GLN A 246 -33.93 18.36 -7.44
C GLN A 246 -33.02 17.11 -7.54
N ARG A 247 -33.24 16.09 -6.70
CA ARG A 247 -32.44 14.85 -6.75
C ARG A 247 -32.81 14.02 -7.98
N GLY A 248 -34.09 13.91 -8.32
CA GLY A 248 -34.55 13.30 -9.56
C GLY A 248 -33.94 13.98 -10.78
N LYS A 249 -33.87 15.33 -10.80
CA LYS A 249 -33.21 16.07 -11.88
C LYS A 249 -31.72 15.71 -12.01
N GLN A 250 -31.00 15.64 -10.89
CA GLN A 250 -29.58 15.25 -10.89
C GLN A 250 -29.39 13.78 -11.31
N ARG A 251 -30.31 12.88 -10.93
CA ARG A 251 -30.29 11.46 -11.32
C ARG A 251 -30.42 11.31 -12.83
N ILE A 252 -31.34 12.02 -13.47
CA ILE A 252 -31.50 11.99 -14.93
C ILE A 252 -30.23 12.50 -15.62
N LYS A 253 -29.63 13.60 -15.14
CA LYS A 253 -28.36 14.11 -15.70
C LYS A 253 -27.24 13.08 -15.59
N ARG A 254 -27.10 12.42 -14.44
CA ARG A 254 -26.08 11.37 -14.23
C ARG A 254 -26.28 10.18 -15.16
N GLU A 255 -27.52 9.69 -15.32
CA GLU A 255 -27.81 8.57 -16.21
C GLU A 255 -27.61 8.92 -17.70
N LEU A 256 -27.94 10.15 -18.10
CA LEU A 256 -27.68 10.63 -19.46
C LEU A 256 -26.18 10.71 -19.75
N LEU A 257 -25.39 11.26 -18.81
CA LEU A 257 -23.93 11.35 -18.95
C LEU A 257 -23.28 9.96 -19.02
N LYS A 258 -23.74 9.00 -18.21
CA LYS A 258 -23.24 7.61 -18.26
C LYS A 258 -23.46 6.95 -19.63
N ARG A 259 -24.58 7.24 -20.30
CA ARG A 259 -24.88 6.66 -21.62
C ARG A 259 -24.09 7.31 -22.74
N LEU A 260 -23.80 8.61 -22.61
CA LEU A 260 -23.17 9.42 -23.64
C LEU A 260 -21.65 9.54 -23.48
N THR A 261 -21.02 8.75 -22.60
CA THR A 261 -19.56 8.80 -22.39
C THR A 261 -18.75 8.57 -23.67
N SER A 262 -19.31 7.84 -24.64
CA SER A 262 -18.68 7.60 -25.95
C SER A 262 -18.89 8.73 -26.96
N CYS A 263 -19.72 9.73 -26.67
CA CYS A 263 -20.22 10.70 -27.65
C CYS A 263 -19.56 12.09 -27.58
N GLY A 264 -18.38 12.21 -26.98
CA GLY A 264 -17.64 13.48 -26.90
C GLY A 264 -18.11 14.40 -25.77
N SER A 265 -17.65 15.66 -25.78
CA SER A 265 -17.87 16.60 -24.68
C SER A 265 -19.26 17.25 -24.73
N ILE A 266 -20.08 16.99 -23.71
CA ILE A 266 -21.38 17.63 -23.52
C ILE A 266 -21.18 18.92 -22.72
N LEU A 267 -21.53 20.08 -23.30
CA LEU A 267 -21.36 21.39 -22.68
C LEU A 267 -22.41 21.67 -21.59
N HIS A 268 -23.67 21.35 -21.86
CA HIS A 268 -24.78 21.68 -20.95
C HIS A 268 -25.96 20.71 -21.10
N ILE A 269 -26.59 20.35 -19.98
CA ILE A 269 -27.84 19.59 -19.94
C ILE A 269 -28.88 20.39 -19.15
N GLY A 270 -29.88 20.92 -19.86
CA GLY A 270 -31.07 21.56 -19.31
C GLY A 270 -32.23 20.56 -19.21
N LEU A 271 -33.00 20.64 -18.13
CA LEU A 271 -34.24 19.88 -17.95
C LEU A 271 -35.39 20.86 -17.98
N ASP A 272 -36.32 20.68 -18.93
CA ASP A 272 -37.54 21.48 -18.99
C ASP A 272 -38.38 21.18 -17.74
N SER A 273 -38.46 22.13 -16.81
CA SER A 273 -39.47 22.10 -15.77
C SER A 273 -40.66 22.93 -16.23
N VAL A 274 -41.83 22.32 -16.33
CA VAL A 274 -43.09 23.06 -16.39
C VAL A 274 -43.30 23.65 -14.99
N GLY A 275 -42.57 24.72 -14.68
CA GLY A 275 -42.92 25.57 -13.57
C GLY A 275 -44.26 26.18 -13.93
N ASN A 276 -45.29 25.88 -13.14
CA ASN A 276 -46.52 26.65 -13.15
C ASN A 276 -46.14 28.07 -12.69
N LYS A 277 -45.63 28.88 -13.61
CA LYS A 277 -45.52 30.33 -13.45
C LYS A 277 -46.94 30.86 -13.60
N VAL A 278 -47.75 30.66 -12.56
CA VAL A 278 -48.88 31.56 -12.32
C VAL A 278 -48.24 32.90 -12.02
N GLY A 279 -48.43 33.84 -12.95
CA GLY A 279 -47.89 35.18 -12.85
C GLY A 279 -48.30 35.85 -11.55
N ALA A 280 -47.35 36.57 -10.96
CA ALA A 280 -47.59 37.73 -10.12
C ALA A 280 -46.86 38.90 -10.79
#